data_AF-A0A953DF26-F1
#
_entry.id   AF-A0A953DF26-F1
#
_cell.length_a   1.000
_cell.length_b   1.000
_cell.length_c   1.000
_cell.angle_alpha   90.00
_cell.angle_beta   90.00
_cell.angle_gamma   90.00
#
_symmetry.space_group_name_H-M   'P 1'
#
loop_
_entity.id
_entity.type
_entity.pdbx_description
1 polymer ?
#
loop_
_entity_poly.entity_id
_entity_poly.type
_entity_poly.pdbx_seq_one_letter_code
_entity_poly.pdbx_strand_id
1 'polypeptide(L)' 'MSDLSQLGKIILLVGFALIVLGGMIYLAGRVPLLGRLPGDITIRRGPVTIYIPLATMLLLSLILTLILNIVFRR' A
#
# COMPACT_ATOMS: atom_id res chain seq x y z
N MET A 1 -20.74 12.03 22.87
CA MET A 1 -19.32 11.58 22.97
C MET A 1 -18.99 10.44 21.98
N SER A 2 -19.97 9.66 21.51
CA SER A 2 -19.81 8.63 20.47
C SER A 2 -19.49 9.21 19.08
N ASP A 3 -20.12 10.32 18.70
CA ASP A 3 -20.04 10.85 17.33
C ASP A 3 -18.66 11.43 16.99
N LEU A 4 -18.04 12.13 17.94
CA LEU A 4 -16.70 12.70 17.78
C LEU A 4 -15.63 11.58 17.67
N SER A 5 -15.84 10.46 18.37
CA SER A 5 -14.95 9.29 18.29
C SER A 5 -15.07 8.58 16.93
N GLN A 6 -16.28 8.43 16.40
CA GLN A 6 -16.49 7.89 15.05
C GLN A 6 -15.90 8.79 13.97
N LEU A 7 -16.11 10.11 14.07
CA LEU A 7 -15.49 11.09 13.18
C LEU A 7 -13.95 10.99 13.22
N GLY A 8 -13.36 10.89 14.41
CA GLY A 8 -11.91 10.71 14.57
C GLY A 8 -11.38 9.44 13.90
N LYS A 9 -12.11 8.32 14.01
CA LYS A 9 -11.75 7.06 13.32
C LYS A 9 -11.79 7.20 11.80
N ILE A 10 -12.81 7.87 11.25
CA ILE A 10 -12.93 8.10 9.80
C ILE A 10 -11.76 8.99 9.32
N ILE A 11 -11.45 10.06 10.04
CA ILE A 11 -10.35 10.96 9.71
C ILE A 11 -9.01 10.21 9.71
N LEU A 12 -8.74 9.39 10.74
CA LEU A 12 -7.52 8.57 10.81
C LEU A 12 -7.43 7.58 9.65
N LEU A 13 -8.54 6.92 9.29
CA LEU A 13 -8.57 5.96 8.19
C LEU A 13 -8.31 6.62 6.83
N VAL A 14 -8.94 7.76 6.57
CA VAL A 14 -8.74 8.54 5.34
C VAL A 14 -7.31 9.08 5.27
N GLY A 15 -6.80 9.65 6.37
CA GLY A 15 -5.42 10.14 6.44
C GLY A 15 -4.38 9.04 6.19
N PHE A 16 -4.58 7.86 6.78
CA PHE A 16 -3.73 6.70 6.53
C PHE A 16 -3.79 6.26 5.05
N ALA A 17 -4.98 6.18 4.47
CA ALA A 17 -5.14 5.85 3.05
C ALA A 17 -4.41 6.84 2.13
N LEU A 18 -4.47 8.15 2.43
CA LEU A 18 -3.77 9.19 1.67
C LEU A 18 -2.25 9.09 1.80
N ILE A 19 -1.72 8.80 3.00
CA ILE A 19 -0.28 8.59 3.22
C ILE A 19 0.21 7.39 2.40
N VAL A 20 -0.54 6.28 2.43
CA VAL A 20 -0.22 5.09 1.64
C VAL A 20 -0.24 5.40 0.15
N LEU A 21 -1.30 6.03 -0.36
CA LEU A 21 -1.44 6.36 -1.78
C LEU A 21 -0.35 7.34 -2.24
N GLY A 22 -0.11 8.39 -1.47
CA GLY A 22 0.95 9.37 -1.72
C GLY A 22 2.33 8.73 -1.67
N GLY A 23 2.58 7.82 -0.73
CA GLY A 23 3.81 7.03 -0.64
C GLY A 23 4.02 6.13 -1.86
N MET A 24 2.97 5.46 -2.35
CA MET A 24 3.03 4.65 -3.57
C MET A 24 3.36 5.51 -4.79
N ILE A 25 2.71 6.67 -4.96
CA ILE A 25 2.97 7.58 -6.09
C ILE A 25 4.39 8.17 -5.99
N TYR A 26 4.81 8.57 -4.80
CA TYR A 26 6.15 9.12 -4.56
C TYR A 26 7.25 8.10 -4.87
N LEU A 27 7.08 6.86 -4.40
CA LEU A 27 7.99 5.76 -4.71
C LEU A 27 7.98 5.45 -6.20
N ALA A 28 6.81 5.41 -6.85
CA ALA A 28 6.69 5.21 -8.29
C ALA A 28 7.41 6.28 -9.12
N GLY A 29 7.38 7.55 -8.69
CA GLY A 29 8.04 8.67 -9.36
C GLY A 29 9.56 8.77 -9.11
N ARG A 30 10.08 8.16 -8.05
CA ARG A 30 11.51 8.20 -7.67
C ARG A 30 12.35 7.04 -8.19
N VAL A 31 11.76 6.03 -8.83
CA VAL A 31 12.54 4.95 -9.46
C VAL A 31 13.06 5.45 -10.81
N PRO A 32 14.38 5.63 -11.02
CA PRO A 32 14.94 6.13 -12.29
C PRO A 32 14.84 5.12 -13.45
N LEU A 33 14.09 4.02 -13.25
CA LEU A 33 14.06 2.83 -14.09
C LEU A 33 12.63 2.31 -14.29
N LEU A 34 11.70 3.19 -14.67
CA LEU A 34 10.40 2.88 -15.31
C LEU A 34 9.72 1.57 -14.85
N GLY A 35 9.33 1.48 -13.57
CA GLY A 35 8.30 0.52 -13.13
C GLY A 35 8.70 -0.61 -12.17
N ARG A 36 9.73 -0.45 -11.33
CA ARG A 36 10.04 -1.43 -10.27
C ARG A 36 10.09 -0.76 -8.91
N LEU A 37 9.10 -0.99 -8.05
CA LEU A 37 9.24 -0.58 -6.65
C LEU A 37 10.47 -1.26 -6.04
N PRO A 38 11.26 -0.59 -5.18
CA PRO A 38 12.30 -1.26 -4.41
C PRO A 38 11.67 -2.37 -3.57
N GLY A 39 11.94 -3.62 -3.93
CA GLY A 39 11.32 -4.84 -3.36
C GLY A 39 10.54 -5.68 -4.37
N ASP A 40 10.17 -5.13 -5.53
CA ASP A 40 9.60 -5.91 -6.63
C ASP A 40 10.73 -6.51 -7.48
N ILE A 41 10.84 -7.83 -7.47
CA ILE A 41 11.91 -8.55 -8.14
C ILE A 41 11.47 -8.81 -9.58
N THR A 42 12.19 -8.25 -10.55
CA THR A 42 11.98 -8.63 -11.96
C THR A 42 13.21 -9.32 -12.51
N ILE A 43 13.05 -10.59 -12.86
CA ILE A 43 14.08 -11.42 -13.46
C ILE A 43 13.85 -11.42 -14.98
N ARG A 44 14.82 -10.92 -15.74
CA ARG A 44 14.81 -10.99 -17.21
C ARG A 44 15.85 -12.02 -17.68
N ARG A 45 15.40 -13.03 -18.40
CA ARG A 45 16.23 -14.09 -19.01
C ARG A 45 15.79 -14.25 -20.47
N GLY A 46 16.52 -13.62 -21.40
CA GLY A 46 16.20 -13.66 -22.83
C GLY A 46 14.79 -13.12 -23.12
N PRO A 47 13.91 -13.86 -23.82
CA PRO A 47 12.52 -13.43 -24.07
C PRO A 47 11.62 -13.52 -22.83
N VAL A 48 12.08 -14.12 -21.72
CA VAL A 48 11.26 -14.36 -20.54
C VAL A 48 11.48 -13.26 -19.50
N THR A 49 10.39 -12.63 -19.07
CA THR A 49 10.39 -11.66 -17.96
C THR A 49 9.46 -12.16 -16.86
N ILE A 50 10.00 -12.40 -15.68
CA ILE A 50 9.24 -12.79 -14.48
C ILE A 50 9.20 -11.58 -13.56
N TYR A 51 8.00 -11.11 -13.20
CA TYR A 51 7.77 -10.01 -12.28
C TYR A 51 7.18 -10.55 -10.97
N ILE A 52 7.83 -10.27 -9.85
CA ILE A 52 7.42 -10.71 -8.51
C ILE A 52 7.16 -9.44 -7.66
N PRO A 53 5.91 -8.99 -7.55
CA PRO A 53 5.55 -7.77 -6.86
C PRO A 53 5.48 -7.93 -5.33
N LEU A 54 6.58 -8.31 -4.69
CA LEU A 54 6.60 -8.63 -3.25
C LEU A 54 6.25 -7.43 -2.37
N ALA A 55 6.80 -6.26 -2.69
CA ALA A 55 6.55 -5.05 -1.89
C ALA A 55 5.07 -4.64 -2.00
N THR A 56 4.52 -4.71 -3.21
CA THR A 56 3.12 -4.38 -3.47
C THR A 56 2.18 -5.35 -2.74
N MET A 57 2.45 -6.66 -2.77
CA MET A 57 1.63 -7.65 -2.07
C MET A 57 1.69 -7.50 -0.54
N LEU A 58 2.86 -7.21 0.01
CA LEU A 58 3.02 -6.94 1.45
C LEU A 58 2.25 -5.69 1.88
N LEU A 59 2.36 -4.60 1.11
CA LEU A 59 1.65 -3.35 1.40
C LEU A 59 0.13 -3.56 1.33
N LEU A 60 -0.35 -4.22 0.29
CA LEU A 60 -1.77 -4.54 0.12
C LEU A 60 -2.28 -5.40 1.28
N SER A 61 -1.53 -6.43 1.67
CA SER A 61 -1.86 -7.29 2.81
C SER A 61 -1.94 -6.50 4.12
N LEU A 62 -1.00 -5.58 4.36
CA LEU A 62 -0.97 -4.77 5.58
C LEU A 62 -2.18 -3.83 5.66
N ILE A 63 -2.51 -3.15 4.55
CA ILE A 63 -3.68 -2.27 4.46
C ILE A 63 -4.96 -3.08 4.69
N LEU A 64 -5.11 -4.21 4.00
CA LEU A 64 -6.29 -5.05 4.12
C LEU A 64 -6.45 -5.59 5.55
N THR A 65 -5.34 -5.99 6.18
CA THR A 65 -5.33 -6.44 7.58
C THR A 65 -5.76 -5.33 8.53
N LEU A 66 -5.25 -4.10 8.35
CA LEU A 66 -5.66 -2.94 9.15
C LEU A 66 -7.15 -2.62 8.99
N ILE A 67 -7.65 -2.61 7.75
CA ILE A 67 -9.07 -2.37 7.46
C ILE A 67 -9.93 -3.46 8.10
N LEU A 68 -9.60 -4.74 7.86
CA LEU A 68 -10.35 -5.86 8.43
C LEU A 68 -10.32 -5.82 9.96
N ASN A 69 -9.18 -5.51 10.57
CA ASN A 69 -9.07 -5.39 12.02
C ASN A 69 -9.96 -4.25 12.53
N ILE A 70 -9.93 -3.07 11.92
CA ILE A 70 -10.77 -1.93 12.36
C ILE A 70 -12.27 -2.20 12.14
N VAL A 71 -12.65 -2.91 11.07
CA VAL A 71 -14.06 -3.14 10.72
C VAL A 71 -14.65 -4.33 11.49
N PHE A 72 -13.92 -5.44 11.59
CA PHE A 72 -14.40 -6.68 12.20
C PHE A 72 -14.06 -6.81 13.69
N ARG A 73 -13.01 -6.12 14.15
CA ARG A 73 -12.64 -6.06 15.57
C ARG A 73 -13.26 -4.80 16.17
N ARG A 74 -14.58 -4.82 16.30
CA ARG A 74 -15.30 -3.90 17.20
C ARG A 74 -14.91 -4.19 18.65
#